data_AF-A0A507CH48-F1
#
_entry.id   AF-A0A507CH48-F1
#
_cell.length_a   1.000
_cell.length_b   1.000
_cell.length_c   1.000
_cell.angle_alpha   90.00
_cell.angle_beta   90.00
_cell.angle_gamma   90.00
#
_symmetry.space_group_name_H-M   'P 1'
#
loop_
_entity.id
_entity.type
_entity.pdbx_description
1 polymer ?
#
loop_
_entity_poly.entity_id
_entity_poly.type
_entity_poly.pdbx_seq_one_letter_code
_entity_poly.pdbx_strand_id
1 'polypeptide(L)'
;MTDKAAREPIESLERKILHTISTLQKISLTTFDYQTDSVPVLHKRINQLTGHLAEVGRVVQKVDTNIPFNVVEFIEQGGNPDTYTRDATQVLVDKNQKTNGRIKAVS
;
A
#
# COMPACT_ATOMS: atom_id res chain seq x y z
N MET A 1 15.17 -18.56 -8.49
CA MET A 1 13.97 -19.00 -7.71
C MET A 1 13.50 -17.89 -6.74
N THR A 2 13.59 -16.60 -7.08
CA THR A 2 13.67 -15.54 -6.04
C THR A 2 12.61 -14.43 -6.11
N ASP A 3 12.00 -14.14 -7.25
CA ASP A 3 11.10 -12.96 -7.37
C ASP A 3 9.61 -13.29 -7.09
N LYS A 4 9.16 -14.49 -7.47
CA LYS A 4 7.76 -14.94 -7.26
C LYS A 4 7.42 -15.18 -5.78
N ALA A 5 8.37 -15.69 -5.02
CA ALA A 5 8.18 -15.98 -3.59
C ALA A 5 8.09 -14.68 -2.74
N ALA A 6 8.77 -13.61 -3.17
CA ALA A 6 8.71 -12.31 -2.51
C ALA A 6 7.43 -11.53 -2.84
N ARG A 7 6.86 -11.74 -4.04
CA ARG A 7 5.61 -11.09 -4.47
C ARG A 7 4.34 -11.69 -3.86
N GLU A 8 4.31 -12.99 -3.62
CA GLU A 8 3.11 -13.68 -3.14
C GLU A 8 2.55 -13.12 -1.80
N PRO A 9 3.37 -12.79 -0.78
CA PRO A 9 2.90 -12.12 0.42
C PRO A 9 2.30 -10.74 0.16
N ILE A 10 2.90 -9.95 -0.73
CA ILE A 10 2.45 -8.59 -1.09
C ILE A 10 1.10 -8.66 -1.82
N GLU A 11 0.97 -9.52 -2.82
CA GLU A 11 -0.28 -9.72 -3.55
C GLU A 11 -1.39 -10.24 -2.62
N SER A 12 -1.03 -11.10 -1.68
CA SER A 12 -1.96 -11.59 -0.65
C SER A 12 -2.45 -10.44 0.24
N LEU A 13 -1.55 -9.59 0.71
CA LEU A 13 -1.87 -8.40 1.49
C LEU A 13 -2.79 -7.45 0.70
N GLU A 14 -2.46 -7.17 -0.57
CA GLU A 14 -3.26 -6.33 -1.46
C GLU A 14 -4.70 -6.85 -1.59
N ARG A 15 -4.88 -8.14 -1.89
CA ARG A 15 -6.21 -8.75 -1.99
C ARG A 15 -7.01 -8.61 -0.69
N LYS A 16 -6.36 -8.74 0.47
CA LYS A 16 -7.02 -8.58 1.78
C LYS A 16 -7.40 -7.13 2.07
N ILE A 17 -6.55 -6.17 1.71
CA ILE A 17 -6.87 -4.74 1.81
C ILE A 17 -8.07 -4.40 0.91
N LEU A 18 -8.06 -4.82 -0.35
CA LEU A 18 -9.17 -4.61 -1.28
C LEU A 18 -10.48 -5.24 -0.78
N HIS A 19 -10.42 -6.44 -0.22
CA HIS A 19 -11.59 -7.07 0.37
C HIS A 19 -12.11 -6.31 1.60
N THR A 20 -11.21 -5.75 2.42
CA THR A 20 -11.55 -4.89 3.57
C THR A 20 -12.28 -3.63 3.11
N ILE A 21 -11.75 -2.94 2.09
CA ILE A 21 -12.37 -1.76 1.48
C ILE A 21 -13.75 -2.09 0.90
N SER A 22 -13.88 -3.22 0.20
CA SER A 22 -15.16 -3.67 -0.34
C SER A 22 -16.20 -3.94 0.77
N THR A 23 -15.79 -4.52 1.90
CA THR A 23 -16.70 -4.71 3.04
C THR A 23 -17.12 -3.37 3.66
N LEU A 24 -16.20 -2.41 3.79
CA LEU A 24 -16.52 -1.06 4.26
C LEU A 24 -17.53 -0.36 3.35
N GLN A 25 -17.36 -0.45 2.03
CA GLN A 25 -18.33 0.08 1.05
C GLN A 25 -19.70 -0.56 1.22
N LYS A 26 -19.77 -1.89 1.37
CA LYS A 26 -21.04 -2.61 1.58
C LYS A 26 -21.71 -2.22 2.91
N ILE A 27 -20.94 -1.99 3.96
CA ILE A 27 -21.45 -1.44 5.23
C ILE A 27 -22.06 -0.06 4.98
N SER A 28 -21.31 0.85 4.34
CA SER A 28 -21.78 2.21 4.02
C SER A 28 -23.11 2.20 3.24
N LEU A 29 -23.23 1.35 2.21
CA LEU A 29 -24.47 1.18 1.46
C LEU A 29 -25.62 0.65 2.32
N THR A 30 -25.35 -0.33 3.19
CA THR A 30 -26.36 -0.91 4.10
C THR A 30 -26.82 0.11 5.15
N THR A 31 -25.93 0.97 5.61
CA THR A 31 -26.26 2.05 6.55
C THR A 31 -26.97 3.21 5.88
N PHE A 32 -26.70 3.46 4.60
CA PHE A 32 -27.37 4.49 3.81
C PHE A 32 -28.84 4.13 3.53
N ASP A 33 -29.11 2.88 3.14
CA ASP A 33 -30.46 2.33 2.94
C ASP A 33 -30.85 1.40 4.08
N TYR A 34 -30.80 1.93 5.30
CA TYR A 34 -31.04 1.14 6.49
C TYR A 34 -32.53 0.76 6.64
N GLN A 35 -32.77 -0.53 6.94
CA GLN A 35 -34.08 -1.09 7.23
C GLN A 35 -33.96 -2.01 8.45
N THR A 36 -35.04 -2.21 9.22
CA THR A 36 -34.99 -3.09 10.42
C THR A 36 -34.51 -4.51 10.09
N ASP A 37 -34.88 -5.01 8.90
CA ASP A 37 -34.47 -6.34 8.43
C ASP A 37 -33.00 -6.41 7.97
N SER A 38 -32.33 -5.27 7.81
CA SER A 38 -30.91 -5.21 7.41
C SER A 38 -29.95 -5.38 8.59
N VAL A 39 -30.42 -5.28 9.84
CA VAL A 39 -29.61 -5.41 11.07
C VAL A 39 -28.78 -6.70 11.12
N PRO A 40 -29.34 -7.90 10.83
CA PRO A 40 -28.55 -9.14 10.87
C PRO A 40 -27.42 -9.13 9.83
N VAL A 41 -27.69 -8.58 8.64
CA VAL A 41 -26.69 -8.46 7.57
C VAL A 41 -25.60 -7.45 7.95
N LEU A 42 -25.98 -6.31 8.52
CA LEU A 42 -25.05 -5.29 8.98
C LEU A 42 -24.12 -5.83 10.09
N HIS A 43 -24.67 -6.52 11.10
CA HIS A 43 -23.87 -7.18 12.14
C HIS A 43 -22.90 -8.20 11.55
N LYS A 44 -23.36 -9.04 10.61
CA LYS A 44 -22.48 -9.99 9.91
C LYS A 44 -21.33 -9.27 9.19
N ARG A 45 -21.59 -8.17 8.50
CA ARG A 45 -20.56 -7.39 7.80
C ARG A 45 -19.56 -6.74 8.76
N ILE A 46 -20.02 -6.22 9.90
CA ILE A 46 -19.15 -5.67 10.94
C ILE A 46 -18.22 -6.76 11.50
N ASN A 47 -18.76 -7.95 11.79
CA ASN A 47 -17.95 -9.09 12.22
C ASN A 47 -16.96 -9.56 11.15
N GLN A 48 -17.34 -9.49 9.87
CA GLN A 48 -16.40 -9.76 8.77
C GLN A 48 -15.29 -8.71 8.71
N LEU A 49 -15.61 -7.43 8.90
CA LEU A 49 -14.63 -6.35 8.92
C LEU A 49 -13.60 -6.54 10.03
N THR A 50 -14.02 -6.86 11.25
CA THR A 50 -13.09 -7.12 12.37
C THR A 50 -12.17 -8.30 12.06
N GLY A 51 -12.70 -9.38 11.47
CA GLY A 51 -11.91 -10.50 11.00
C GLY A 51 -10.90 -10.11 9.92
N HIS A 52 -11.29 -9.27 8.95
CA HIS A 52 -10.40 -8.79 7.91
C HIS A 52 -9.26 -7.94 8.47
N LEU A 53 -9.54 -7.03 9.41
CA LEU A 53 -8.51 -6.19 10.03
C LEU A 53 -7.47 -7.04 10.79
N ALA A 54 -7.93 -8.03 11.55
CA ALA A 54 -7.04 -8.98 12.23
C ALA A 54 -6.19 -9.78 11.23
N GLU A 55 -6.78 -10.20 10.11
CA GLU A 55 -6.08 -10.94 9.07
C GLU A 55 -5.02 -10.09 8.35
N VAL A 56 -5.34 -8.83 8.01
CA VAL A 56 -4.38 -7.86 7.44
C VAL A 56 -3.18 -7.71 8.37
N GLY A 57 -3.41 -7.51 9.68
CA GLY A 57 -2.35 -7.42 10.68
C GLY A 57 -1.48 -8.67 10.80
N ARG A 58 -2.01 -9.85 10.46
CA ARG A 58 -1.24 -11.11 10.42
C ARG A 58 -0.46 -11.28 9.12
N VAL A 59 -1.05 -10.91 7.98
CA VAL A 59 -0.43 -11.09 6.65
C VAL A 59 0.74 -10.11 6.47
N VAL A 60 0.63 -8.88 6.99
CA VAL A 60 1.71 -7.89 6.88
C VAL A 60 3.02 -8.35 7.53
N GLN A 61 2.96 -9.21 8.56
CA GLN A 61 4.16 -9.78 9.20
C GLN A 61 4.99 -10.67 8.26
N LYS A 62 4.42 -11.07 7.12
CA LYS A 62 5.11 -11.87 6.09
C LYS A 62 5.67 -11.02 4.95
N VAL A 63 5.40 -9.72 4.95
CA VAL A 63 5.89 -8.78 3.94
C VAL A 63 7.19 -8.18 4.45
N ASP A 64 8.29 -8.53 3.80
CA ASP A 64 9.63 -8.01 4.10
C ASP A 64 9.98 -6.89 3.11
N THR A 65 9.40 -5.71 3.34
CA THR A 65 9.62 -4.51 2.53
C THR A 65 9.86 -3.31 3.42
N ASN A 66 10.89 -2.53 3.12
CA ASN A 66 11.11 -1.24 3.76
C ASN A 66 10.59 -0.10 2.87
N ILE A 67 9.71 0.73 3.40
CA ILE A 67 9.15 1.89 2.69
C ILE A 67 9.80 3.16 3.27
N PRO A 68 10.54 3.93 2.46
CA PRO A 68 11.11 5.19 2.93
C PRO A 68 10.04 6.15 3.44
N PHE A 69 10.28 6.79 4.58
CA PHE A 69 9.29 7.67 5.23
C PHE A 69 8.83 8.83 4.32
N ASN A 70 9.73 9.39 3.52
CA ASN A 70 9.40 10.42 2.55
C ASN A 70 8.44 9.96 1.43
N VAL A 71 8.43 8.67 1.08
CA VAL A 71 7.43 8.12 0.16
C VAL A 71 6.06 8.11 0.84
N VAL A 72 6.00 7.80 2.14
CA VAL A 72 4.76 7.82 2.92
C VAL A 72 4.20 9.25 2.99
N GLU A 73 5.01 10.25 3.39
CA GLU A 73 4.59 11.65 3.40
C GLU A 73 4.11 12.13 2.02
N PHE A 74 4.78 11.71 0.95
CA PHE A 74 4.40 12.07 -0.40
C PHE A 74 3.01 11.53 -0.78
N ILE A 75 2.70 10.29 -0.38
CA ILE A 75 1.38 9.68 -0.58
C ILE A 75 0.31 10.39 0.26
N GLU A 76 0.62 10.75 1.51
CA GLU A 76 -0.31 11.46 2.39
C GLU A 76 -0.73 12.83 1.84
N GLN A 77 0.13 13.46 1.05
CA GLN A 77 -0.15 14.71 0.34
C GLN A 77 -0.91 14.50 -0.98
N GLY A 78 -1.28 13.25 -1.32
CA GLY A 78 -1.95 12.89 -2.57
C GLY A 78 -1.01 12.68 -3.75
N GLY A 79 0.30 12.60 -3.51
CA GLY A 79 1.31 12.35 -4.54
C GLY A 79 1.35 10.90 -5.02
N ASN A 80 1.72 10.70 -6.29
CA ASN A 80 1.91 9.37 -6.88
C ASN A 80 3.32 8.81 -6.57
N PRO A 81 3.48 7.69 -5.84
CA PRO A 81 4.80 7.14 -5.51
C PRO A 81 5.69 6.82 -6.73
N ASP A 82 5.11 6.59 -7.91
CA ASP A 82 5.87 6.39 -9.15
C ASP A 82 6.61 7.65 -9.59
N THR A 83 5.98 8.83 -9.42
CA THR A 83 6.63 10.11 -9.75
C THR A 83 7.76 10.41 -8.80
N TYR A 84 7.60 10.07 -7.51
CA TYR A 84 8.68 10.17 -6.53
C TYR A 84 9.89 9.31 -6.93
N THR A 85 9.63 8.06 -7.32
CA THR A 85 10.69 7.13 -7.76
C THR A 85 11.42 7.64 -9.00
N ARG A 86 10.67 8.19 -9.96
CA ARG A 86 11.23 8.82 -11.16
C ARG A 86 12.16 9.99 -10.80
N ASP A 87 11.71 10.90 -9.94
CA ASP A 87 12.48 12.09 -9.58
C ASP A 87 13.74 11.72 -8.76
N ALA A 88 13.62 10.78 -7.82
CA ALA A 88 14.76 10.26 -7.07
C ALA A 88 15.81 9.63 -8.00
N THR A 89 15.36 8.87 -9.01
CA THR A 89 16.25 8.27 -10.02
C THR A 89 16.97 9.34 -10.83
N GLN A 90 16.26 10.38 -11.28
CA GLN A 90 16.86 11.48 -12.03
C GLN A 90 17.94 12.20 -11.21
N VAL A 91 17.65 12.51 -9.94
CA VAL A 91 18.62 13.13 -9.03
C VAL A 91 19.87 12.27 -8.86
N LEU A 92 19.73 10.95 -8.78
CA LEU A 92 20.87 10.03 -8.70
C LEU A 92 21.71 10.04 -9.98
N VAL A 93 21.07 10.05 -11.15
CA VAL A 93 21.74 10.15 -12.45
C VAL A 93 22.54 11.44 -12.54
N ASP A 94 21.93 12.58 -12.21
CA ASP A 94 22.58 13.90 -12.28
C ASP A 94 23.77 14.00 -11.31
N LYS A 95 23.60 13.51 -10.07
CA LYS A 95 24.69 13.47 -9.08
C LYS A 95 25.84 12.57 -9.54
N ASN A 96 25.53 11.43 -10.16
CA ASN A 96 26.54 10.51 -10.67
C ASN A 96 27.34 11.16 -11.81
N GLN A 97 26.67 11.74 -12.81
CA GLN A 97 27.31 12.45 -13.92
C GLN A 97 28.20 13.59 -13.42
N LYS A 98 27.70 14.41 -12.49
CA LYS A 98 28.47 15.52 -11.89
C LYS A 98 29.70 15.03 -11.14
N THR A 99 29.57 13.96 -10.36
CA THR A 99 30.69 13.40 -9.59
C THR A 99 31.76 12.84 -10.52
N ASN A 100 31.36 12.07 -11.55
CA ASN A 100 32.28 11.57 -12.56
C ASN A 100 32.99 12.70 -13.32
N GLY A 101 32.28 13.78 -13.65
CA GLY A 101 32.88 14.97 -14.26
C GLY A 101 33.95 15.61 -13.37
N ARG A 102 33.70 15.72 -12.05
CA ARG A 102 34.70 16.23 -11.09
C ARG A 102 35.91 15.31 -10.96
N ILE A 103 35.71 13.99 -10.94
CA ILE A 103 36.82 13.03 -10.90
C ILE A 103 37.70 13.21 -12.15
N LYS A 104 37.10 13.19 -13.35
CA LYS A 104 37.84 13.36 -14.62
C LYS A 104 38.57 14.69 -14.77
N ALA A 105 38.15 15.73 -14.05
CA ALA A 105 38.81 17.04 -14.09
C ALA A 105 40.02 17.14 -13.14
N VAL A 106 40.12 16.23 -12.16
CA VAL A 106 41.20 16.18 -11.16
C VAL A 106 42.21 15.06 -11.45
N SER A 107 41.80 14.03 -12.21
CA SER A 107 42.65 12.99 -12.79
C SER A 107 43.45 13.49 -14.00
#